data_AF-A0A9D1S313-F1
#
_entry.id   AF-A0A9D1S313-F1
#
_cell.length_a   1.000
_cell.length_b   1.000
_cell.length_c   1.000
_cell.angle_alpha   90.00
_cell.angle_beta   90.00
_cell.angle_gamma   90.00
#
_symmetry.space_group_name_H-M   'P 1'
#
loop_
_entity.id
_entity.type
_entity.pdbx_description
1 polymer ?
#
loop_
_entity_poly.entity_id
_entity_poly.type
_entity_poly.pdbx_seq_one_letter_code
_entity_poly.pdbx_strand_id
1 'polypeptide(L)'
;MKKLLFAILDHVPATEELLRRLSEKGYNGTVIPTSGLHHILPKFDDDVSGAIPLAAMVDDLPSGNLTLFITIDDDKLDDLKKMIREATNSFKSIKGGMFVLQSTDNEGSL
;
A
#
# COMPACT_ATOMS: atom_id res chain seq x y z
N MET A 1 8.95 21.42 -3.58
CA MET A 1 7.50 21.15 -3.54
C MET A 1 7.28 19.84 -2.80
N LYS A 2 6.19 19.68 -2.04
CA LYS A 2 5.86 18.40 -1.41
C LYS A 2 5.05 17.52 -2.37
N LYS A 3 5.22 16.20 -2.24
CA LYS A 3 4.51 15.18 -3.01
C LYS A 3 3.93 14.14 -2.04
N LEU A 4 2.83 13.52 -2.44
CA LEU A 4 2.22 12.42 -1.69
C LEU A 4 2.52 11.10 -2.39
N LEU A 5 3.35 10.27 -1.75
CA LEU A 5 3.65 8.92 -2.22
C LEU A 5 2.63 7.95 -1.65
N PHE A 6 1.98 7.22 -2.54
CA PHE A 6 1.12 6.09 -2.23
C PHE A 6 1.87 4.80 -2.52
N ALA A 7 1.85 3.86 -1.58
CA ALA A 7 2.28 2.49 -1.83
C ALA A 7 1.26 1.50 -1.28
N ILE A 8 0.86 0.52 -2.09
CA ILE A 8 0.00 -0.59 -1.68
C ILE A 8 0.90 -1.82 -1.69
N LEU A 9 1.00 -2.52 -0.56
CA LEU A 9 1.92 -3.64 -0.35
C LEU A 9 1.17 -4.81 0.28
N ASP A 10 1.51 -6.05 -0.06
CA ASP A 10 1.01 -7.21 0.69
C ASP A 10 1.41 -7.11 2.18
N HIS A 11 0.54 -7.52 3.09
CA HIS A 11 0.85 -7.61 4.51
C HIS A 11 1.64 -8.88 4.80
N VAL A 12 2.96 -8.76 4.70
CA VAL A 12 3.92 -9.82 5.00
C VAL A 12 4.99 -9.29 5.97
N PRO A 13 5.74 -10.15 6.69
CA PRO A 13 6.79 -9.70 7.63
C PRO A 13 7.84 -8.77 7.01
N ALA A 14 8.15 -8.95 5.71
CA ALA A 14 9.06 -8.07 4.99
C ALA A 14 8.52 -6.63 4.84
N THR A 15 7.20 -6.46 4.76
CA THR A 15 6.55 -5.15 4.72
C THR A 15 6.65 -4.46 6.08
N GLU A 16 6.50 -5.20 7.18
CA GLU A 16 6.66 -4.66 8.54
C GLU A 16 8.10 -4.18 8.79
N GLU A 17 9.09 -4.95 8.32
CA GLU A 17 10.50 -4.55 8.36
C GLU A 17 10.77 -3.26 7.55
N LEU A 18 10.16 -3.13 6.36
CA LEU A 18 10.23 -1.91 5.57
C LEU A 18 9.64 -0.72 6.35
N LEU A 19 8.46 -0.88 6.95
CA LEU A 19 7.83 0.19 7.72
C LEU A 19 8.70 0.63 8.91
N ARG A 20 9.35 -0.32 9.60
CA ARG A 20 10.27 0.00 10.70
C ARG A 20 11.46 0.84 10.21
N ARG A 21 12.09 0.44 9.10
CA ARG A 21 13.21 1.18 8.49
C ARG A 21 12.81 2.59 8.05
N LEU A 22 11.61 2.74 7.47
CA LEU A 22 11.10 4.04 7.07
C LEU A 22 10.92 4.97 8.27
N SER A 23 10.37 4.46 9.37
CA SER A 23 10.25 5.20 10.63
C SER A 23 11.61 5.56 11.23
N GLU A 24 12.58 4.63 11.25
CA GLU A 24 13.93 4.87 11.76
C GLU A 24 14.68 5.94 10.96
N LYS A 25 14.38 6.07 9.65
CA LYS A 25 14.91 7.10 8.75
C LYS A 25 14.20 8.45 8.88
N GLY A 26 13.15 8.55 9.70
CA GLY A 26 12.39 9.77 9.92
C GLY A 26 11.37 10.09 8.81
N TYR A 27 10.95 9.10 8.01
CA TYR A 27 9.84 9.31 7.09
C TYR A 27 8.52 9.32 7.84
N ASN A 28 7.80 10.44 7.78
CA ASN A 28 6.47 10.59 8.37
C ASN A 28 5.40 10.17 7.36
N GLY A 29 4.55 9.23 7.76
CA GLY A 29 3.48 8.71 6.93
C GLY A 29 2.38 8.01 7.71
N THR A 30 1.30 7.70 7.02
CA THR A 30 0.15 6.96 7.55
C THR A 30 0.09 5.60 6.89
N VAL A 31 -0.21 4.55 7.66
CA VAL A 31 -0.42 3.19 7.15
C VAL A 31 -1.86 2.78 7.46
N ILE A 32 -2.57 2.28 6.45
CA ILE A 32 -3.95 1.83 6.55
C ILE A 32 -4.01 0.36 6.09
N PRO A 33 -4.53 -0.57 6.92
CA PRO A 33 -4.89 -1.91 6.47
C PRO A 33 -6.01 -1.85 5.42
N THR A 34 -5.80 -2.54 4.30
CA THR A 34 -6.69 -2.53 3.14
C THR A 34 -6.84 -3.95 2.59
N SER A 35 -7.84 -4.18 1.74
CA SER A 35 -8.03 -5.47 1.05
C SER A 35 -8.13 -5.23 -0.44
N GLY A 36 -7.43 -6.05 -1.23
CA GLY A 36 -7.50 -5.98 -2.69
C GLY A 36 -8.85 -6.47 -3.22
N LEU A 37 -9.36 -5.85 -4.28
CA LEU A 37 -10.64 -6.25 -4.90
C LEU A 37 -10.64 -7.72 -5.38
N HIS A 38 -9.50 -8.26 -5.82
CA HIS A 38 -9.38 -9.66 -6.24
C HIS A 38 -9.59 -10.66 -5.08
N HIS A 39 -9.43 -10.21 -3.84
CA HIS A 39 -9.73 -11.01 -2.65
C HIS A 39 -11.19 -10.91 -2.23
N ILE A 40 -11.84 -9.81 -2.61
CA ILE A 40 -13.24 -9.51 -2.29
C ILE A 40 -14.16 -10.13 -3.35
N LEU A 41 -13.72 -10.20 -4.61
CA LEU A 41 -14.49 -10.80 -5.70
C LEU A 41 -14.15 -12.30 -5.79
N PRO A 42 -15.09 -13.22 -5.47
CA PRO A 42 -14.85 -14.64 -5.67
C PRO A 42 -14.55 -14.90 -7.14
N LYS A 43 -13.66 -15.87 -7.41
CA LYS A 43 -13.41 -16.35 -8.77
C LYS A 43 -14.75 -16.69 -9.40
N PHE A 44 -15.07 -16.04 -10.51
CA PHE A 44 -16.22 -16.37 -11.33
C PHE A 44 -15.94 -17.70 -12.05
N ASP A 45 -15.83 -18.80 -11.30
CA ASP A 45 -15.85 -20.15 -11.87
C ASP A 45 -17.31 -20.63 -11.86
N ASP A 46 -17.81 -20.84 -13.07
CA ASP A 46 -18.98 -21.62 -13.48
C ASP A 46 -20.41 -21.15 -13.12
N ASP A 47 -21.13 -20.75 -14.18
CA ASP A 47 -22.53 -21.08 -14.52
C ASP A 47 -23.70 -20.88 -13.51
N VAL A 48 -23.50 -20.24 -12.36
CA VAL A 48 -24.63 -19.92 -11.46
C VAL A 48 -24.74 -18.42 -11.21
N SER A 49 -25.60 -17.79 -12.01
CA SER A 49 -26.21 -16.50 -11.68
C SER A 49 -26.91 -16.56 -10.33
N GLY A 50 -26.56 -15.67 -9.40
CA GLY A 50 -27.39 -15.37 -8.24
C GLY A 50 -26.64 -14.57 -7.20
N ALA A 51 -27.10 -13.35 -6.93
CA ALA A 51 -26.52 -12.38 -6.01
C ALA A 51 -25.83 -12.98 -4.76
N ILE A 52 -24.57 -12.60 -4.56
CA ILE A 52 -23.80 -12.96 -3.37
C ILE A 52 -24.06 -11.88 -2.29
N PRO A 53 -24.47 -12.24 -1.07
CA PRO A 53 -24.67 -11.28 0.01
C PRO A 53 -23.33 -10.65 0.40
N LEU A 54 -23.28 -9.32 0.55
CA LEU A 54 -22.09 -8.59 1.01
C LEU A 54 -21.54 -9.13 2.34
N ALA A 55 -22.40 -9.70 3.19
CA ALA A 55 -22.03 -10.32 4.45
C ALA A 55 -21.20 -11.61 4.28
N ALA A 56 -21.36 -12.34 3.17
CA ALA A 56 -20.56 -13.53 2.86
C ALA A 56 -19.14 -13.18 2.33
N MET A 57 -18.87 -11.89 2.09
CA MET A 57 -17.58 -11.37 1.62
C MET A 57 -16.63 -10.98 2.77
N VAL A 58 -17.04 -11.21 4.03
CA VAL A 58 -16.34 -10.73 5.24
C VAL A 58 -15.52 -11.83 5.92
N ASP A 59 -15.84 -13.11 5.68
CA ASP A 59 -15.36 -14.23 6.52
C ASP A 59 -14.09 -14.95 6.04
N ASP A 60 -13.56 -14.62 4.86
CA ASP A 60 -12.22 -15.02 4.46
C ASP A 60 -11.41 -13.75 4.22
N LEU A 61 -10.59 -13.34 5.21
CA LEU A 61 -9.54 -12.34 5.02
C LEU A 61 -8.28 -13.06 4.51
N PRO A 62 -8.10 -13.24 3.18
CA PRO A 62 -6.78 -13.58 2.66
C PRO A 62 -5.84 -12.44 3.04
N SER A 63 -4.60 -12.79 3.40
CA SER A 63 -3.49 -11.88 3.72
C SER A 63 -3.73 -10.45 3.21
N GLY A 64 -4.09 -9.55 4.12
CA GLY A 64 -4.49 -8.19 3.77
C GLY A 64 -3.38 -7.41 3.07
N ASN A 65 -3.71 -6.24 2.55
CA ASN A 65 -2.75 -5.29 2.01
C ASN A 65 -2.53 -4.14 3.00
N LEU A 66 -1.38 -3.50 2.97
CA LEU A 66 -1.10 -2.25 3.66
C LEU A 66 -1.00 -1.13 2.62
N THR A 67 -1.80 -0.08 2.81
CA THR A 67 -1.71 1.15 2.03
C THR A 67 -0.97 2.21 2.85
N LEU A 68 0.14 2.69 2.30
CA LEU A 68 1.06 3.65 2.89
C LEU A 68 0.92 5.01 2.18
N PHE A 69 0.85 6.07 2.96
CA PHE A 69 0.79 7.46 2.55
C PHE A 69 1.98 8.19 3.14
N ILE A 70 2.89 8.70 2.32
CA ILE A 70 4.03 9.50 2.80
C ILE A 70 4.04 10.84 2.10
N THR A 71 3.89 11.91 2.88
CA THR A 71 4.12 13.27 2.38
C THR A 71 5.62 13.55 2.46
N ILE A 72 6.24 13.88 1.33
CA ILE A 72 7.70 14.01 1.22
C ILE A 72 8.08 15.19 0.35
N ASP A 73 9.22 15.81 0.68
CA ASP A 73 9.85 16.81 -0.16
C ASP A 73 10.35 16.18 -1.47
N ASP A 74 10.23 16.92 -2.58
CA ASP A 74 10.57 16.40 -3.91
C ASP A 74 12.02 15.89 -4.04
N ASP A 75 12.95 16.55 -3.36
CA ASP A 75 14.38 16.20 -3.35
C ASP A 75 14.66 14.85 -2.66
N LYS A 76 13.81 14.44 -1.72
CA LYS A 76 13.93 13.16 -0.99
C LYS A 76 13.10 12.04 -1.60
N LEU A 77 12.24 12.35 -2.57
CA LEU A 77 11.29 11.39 -3.14
C LEU A 77 11.98 10.19 -3.79
N ASP A 78 13.04 10.42 -4.56
CA ASP A 78 13.69 9.35 -5.31
C ASP A 78 14.48 8.40 -4.39
N ASP A 79 15.03 8.89 -3.29
CA ASP A 79 15.63 8.07 -2.24
C ASP A 79 14.60 7.16 -1.56
N LEU A 80 13.42 7.72 -1.24
CA LEU A 80 12.31 6.93 -0.68
C LEU A 80 11.84 5.85 -1.67
N LYS A 81 11.63 6.20 -2.94
CA LYS A 81 11.26 5.22 -3.97
C LYS A 81 12.30 4.13 -4.12
N LYS A 82 13.59 4.48 -4.07
CA LYS A 82 14.70 3.52 -4.16
C LYS A 82 14.65 2.54 -2.99
N MET A 83 14.46 3.03 -1.76
CA MET A 83 14.34 2.18 -0.58
C MET A 83 13.16 1.20 -0.67
N ILE A 84 11.99 1.68 -1.10
CA ILE A 84 10.81 0.84 -1.29
C ILE A 84 11.08 -0.21 -2.39
N ARG A 85 11.70 0.18 -3.50
CA ARG A 85 12.05 -0.76 -4.58
C ARG A 85 13.07 -1.81 -4.14
N GLU A 86 14.06 -1.44 -3.34
CA GLU A 86 15.05 -2.39 -2.81
C GLU A 86 14.39 -3.39 -1.88
N ALA A 87 13.54 -2.93 -0.95
CA ALA A 87 12.85 -3.81 0.00
C ALA A 87 11.83 -4.75 -0.68
N THR A 88 11.13 -4.25 -1.70
CA THR A 88 10.10 -5.01 -2.44
C THR A 88 10.67 -5.82 -3.61
N ASN A 89 11.98 -5.72 -3.87
CA ASN A 89 12.62 -6.21 -5.09
C ASN A 89 11.86 -5.76 -6.35
N SER A 90 11.53 -4.47 -6.41
CA SER A 90 10.65 -3.86 -7.43
C SER A 90 9.30 -4.57 -7.53
N PHE A 91 8.66 -4.78 -6.38
CA PHE A 91 7.36 -5.44 -6.22
C PHE A 91 7.31 -6.93 -6.62
N LYS A 92 8.47 -7.60 -6.72
CA LYS A 92 8.54 -9.04 -7.02
C LYS A 92 8.43 -9.90 -5.76
N SER A 93 9.00 -9.45 -4.64
CA SER A 93 8.96 -10.19 -3.36
C SER A 93 7.79 -9.78 -2.47
N ILE A 94 7.42 -8.50 -2.50
CA ILE A 94 6.24 -7.94 -1.86
C ILE A 94 5.37 -7.42 -2.99
N LYS A 95 4.23 -8.07 -3.28
CA LYS A 95 3.39 -7.61 -4.39
C LYS A 95 2.72 -6.30 -4.01
N GLY A 96 2.40 -5.51 -5.03
CA GLY A 96 1.87 -4.18 -4.80
C GLY A 96 2.11 -3.21 -5.93
N GLY A 97 2.00 -1.93 -5.59
CA GLY A 97 2.27 -0.84 -6.50
C GLY A 97 2.56 0.45 -5.75
N MET A 98 3.16 1.40 -6.45
CA MET A 98 3.49 2.71 -5.89
C MET A 98 3.29 3.78 -6.96
N PHE A 99 2.66 4.88 -6.55
CA PHE A 99 2.43 6.05 -7.39
C PHE A 99 2.54 7.33 -6.57
N VAL A 100 2.66 8.47 -7.26
CA VAL A 100 2.91 9.76 -6.62
C VAL A 100 1.90 10.78 -7.12
N LEU A 101 1.28 11.49 -6.19
CA LEU A 101 0.42 12.63 -6.48
C LEU A 101 1.18 13.94 -6.18
N GLN A 102 0.98 14.94 -7.03
CA GLN A 102 1.44 16.30 -6.72
C GLN A 102 0.54 16.88 -5.64
N SER A 103 1.16 17.53 -4.64
CA SER A 103 0.42 18.28 -3.64
C SER A 103 0.49 19.76 -3.97
N THR A 104 -0.65 20.38 -4.20
CA THR A 104 -0.77 21.82 -4.50
C THR A 104 -0.77 22.69 -3.25
N ASP A 105 -1.20 22.13 -2.12
CA ASP A 105 -1.27 22.81 -0.84
C ASP A 105 -1.05 21.79 0.29
N ASN A 106 -0.29 22.17 1.31
CA ASN A 106 -0.02 21.32 2.47
C ASN A 106 0.03 22.19 3.73
N GLU A 107 -0.82 21.85 4.71
CA GLU A 107 -0.77 22.42 6.05
C GLU A 107 -0.19 21.43 7.05
N GLY A 108 0.54 21.95 8.05
CA GLY A 108 1.11 21.16 9.15
C GLY A 108 2.63 20.98 9.10
N SER A 109 3.20 20.66 10.26
CA SER A 109 4.63 20.36 10.45
C SER A 109 4.84 18.84 10.37
N LEU A 110 4.71 18.29 9.17
CA LEU A 110 5.14 16.91 8.86
C LEU A 110 6.65 16.86 8.64
#